data_AF-A0AAX0R5S6-F1
#
_entry.id   AF-A0AAX0R5S6-F1
#
_cell.length_a   1.000
_cell.length_b   1.000
_cell.length_c   1.000
_cell.angle_alpha   90.00
_cell.angle_beta   90.00
_cell.angle_gamma   90.00
#
_symmetry.space_group_name_H-M   'P 1'
#
loop_
_entity.id
_entity.type
_entity.pdbx_description
1 polymer ?
#
loop_
_entity_poly.entity_id
_entity_poly.type
_entity_poly.pdbx_seq_one_letter_code
_entity_poly.pdbx_strand_id
1 'polypeptide(L)'
;MFGVSNVHTVGRAMASGPMIIWILFAVATTATTAAFMHPLSSGRLRPLKDGLDAHVYRDQLIELESEFTARQIAADEYELAKAEAARRLFKAVERPYVSGGSRRSHGWVRLAVAVFLPLFSIGLYVSLGSPELQSRPLPARLSEPGQDLQILVKKTQAHLVGNPEDGRGWDVIAPVLLKMGRADDAAEAYRSAIRILGPSVLRLEGLSQALMARSNGIVGEEVRVVLRSLLKIDPANPRARFYMALGLEQEGRTADAVVAFESIAMKSPANAPWLPLVNEHIARNGGTPVIATDKFLANPTHEDIAAAQSMNAGDRQQMIRGMVA
;
A
#
# COMPACT_ATOMS: atom_id res chain seq x y z
N MET A 1 -4.53 25.20 58.15
CA MET A 1 -5.22 26.38 57.59
C MET A 1 -4.53 26.66 56.25
N PHE A 2 -5.04 26.34 55.07
CA PHE A 2 -6.39 26.14 54.54
C PHE A 2 -6.41 24.90 53.63
N GLY A 3 -7.52 24.16 53.66
CA GLY A 3 -7.84 23.15 52.64
C GLY A 3 -8.67 23.74 51.50
N VAL A 4 -9.06 22.83 50.60
CA VAL A 4 -10.14 22.83 49.57
C VAL A 4 -9.52 22.41 48.23
N SER A 5 -9.53 21.13 47.84
CA SER A 5 -10.63 20.31 47.27
C SER A 5 -10.60 20.26 45.73
N ASN A 6 -10.78 19.03 45.22
CA ASN A 6 -11.32 18.67 43.91
C ASN A 6 -10.55 19.02 42.63
N VAL A 7 -9.79 18.03 42.12
CA VAL A 7 -9.88 17.66 40.68
C VAL A 7 -9.79 16.12 40.54
N HIS A 8 -10.75 15.41 41.11
CA HIS A 8 -11.04 14.02 40.76
C HIS A 8 -12.41 13.97 40.09
N THR A 9 -12.55 14.42 38.83
CA THR A 9 -13.74 14.14 37.98
C THR A 9 -13.59 14.73 36.56
N VAL A 10 -12.59 14.34 35.77
CA VAL A 10 -12.70 14.43 34.29
C VAL A 10 -11.89 13.29 33.67
N GLY A 11 -12.42 12.07 33.71
CA GLY A 11 -11.71 10.92 33.14
C GLY A 11 -12.56 9.67 32.95
N ARG A 12 -13.89 9.78 32.97
CA ARG A 12 -14.79 8.62 32.90
C ARG A 12 -15.81 8.68 31.75
N ALA A 13 -15.49 9.39 30.66
CA ALA A 13 -16.41 9.55 29.53
C ALA A 13 -15.81 9.19 28.14
N MET A 14 -14.68 8.49 28.08
CA MET A 14 -14.09 8.06 26.79
C MET A 14 -13.76 6.56 26.69
N ALA A 15 -14.33 5.73 27.59
CA ALA A 15 -14.18 4.27 27.51
C ALA A 15 -15.26 3.60 26.62
N SER A 16 -16.23 4.34 26.08
CA SER A 16 -17.31 3.82 25.23
C SER A 16 -17.10 4.01 23.73
N GLY A 17 -16.12 4.81 23.32
CA GLY A 17 -15.80 5.11 21.91
C GLY A 17 -15.56 3.89 21.01
N PRO A 18 -14.82 2.83 21.43
CA PRO A 18 -14.60 1.68 20.56
C PRO A 18 -15.88 0.87 20.35
N MET A 19 -16.68 0.66 21.39
CA MET A 19 -17.93 -0.11 21.28
C MET A 19 -18.99 0.60 20.43
N ILE A 20 -19.08 1.92 20.50
CA ILE A 20 -20.01 2.71 19.68
C ILE A 20 -19.71 2.59 18.19
N ILE A 21 -18.44 2.59 17.78
CA ILE A 21 -18.05 2.43 16.37
C ILE A 21 -18.45 1.04 15.85
N TRP A 22 -18.22 -0.01 16.64
CA TRP A 22 -18.62 -1.38 16.25
C TRP A 22 -20.14 -1.55 16.19
N ILE A 23 -20.90 -0.93 17.10
CA ILE A 23 -22.37 -0.89 17.04
C ILE A 23 -22.84 -0.16 15.78
N LEU A 24 -22.21 0.97 15.43
CA LEU A 24 -22.54 1.71 14.21
C LEU A 24 -22.28 0.90 12.94
N PHE A 25 -21.15 0.17 12.87
CA PHE A 25 -20.88 -0.71 11.74
C PHE A 25 -21.88 -1.86 11.66
N ALA A 26 -22.21 -2.51 12.78
CA ALA A 26 -23.19 -3.57 12.81
C ALA A 26 -24.58 -3.09 12.34
N VAL A 27 -25.05 -1.94 12.85
CA VAL A 27 -26.32 -1.33 12.45
C VAL A 27 -26.30 -0.93 10.97
N ALA A 28 -25.21 -0.34 10.47
CA ALA A 28 -25.07 0.07 9.07
C ALA A 28 -25.09 -1.13 8.11
N THR A 29 -24.40 -2.22 8.45
CA THR A 29 -24.41 -3.46 7.66
C THR A 29 -25.81 -4.07 7.65
N THR A 30 -26.47 -4.21 8.81
CA THR A 30 -27.84 -4.75 8.90
C THR A 30 -28.85 -3.89 8.13
N ALA A 31 -28.77 -2.56 8.24
CA ALA A 31 -29.65 -1.64 7.52
C ALA A 31 -29.46 -1.72 6.00
N THR A 32 -28.21 -1.84 5.55
CA THR A 32 -27.88 -1.98 4.13
C THR A 32 -28.44 -3.30 3.57
N THR A 33 -28.21 -4.42 4.27
CA THR A 33 -28.77 -5.72 3.85
C THR A 33 -30.30 -5.70 3.81
N ALA A 34 -30.95 -5.08 4.81
CA ALA A 34 -32.41 -4.94 4.84
C ALA A 34 -32.95 -4.08 3.67
N ALA A 35 -32.27 -2.98 3.34
CA ALA A 35 -32.64 -2.10 2.24
C ALA A 35 -32.54 -2.80 0.87
N PHE A 36 -31.54 -3.67 0.66
CA PHE A 36 -31.42 -4.48 -0.57
C PHE A 36 -32.45 -5.61 -0.65
N MET A 37 -32.97 -6.08 0.49
CA MET A 37 -34.00 -7.13 0.53
C MET A 37 -35.41 -6.61 0.24
N HIS A 38 -35.68 -5.34 0.55
CA HIS A 38 -37.01 -4.72 0.43
C HIS A 38 -37.59 -4.69 -1.00
N PRO A 39 -36.84 -4.39 -2.09
CA PRO A 39 -37.36 -4.41 -3.46
C PRO A 39 -37.66 -5.83 -3.97
N LEU A 40 -37.08 -6.86 -3.34
CA LEU A 40 -37.23 -8.27 -3.72
C LEU A 40 -38.34 -8.99 -2.94
N SER A 41 -39.00 -8.30 -1.99
CA SER A 41 -40.16 -8.79 -1.24
C SER A 41 -41.48 -8.18 -1.70
N SER A 42 -41.46 -7.04 -2.40
CA SER A 42 -42.69 -6.45 -2.96
C SER A 42 -43.11 -7.12 -4.27
N GLY A 43 -43.38 -8.43 -4.23
CA GLY A 43 -44.33 -9.03 -5.15
C GLY A 43 -45.71 -8.49 -4.79
N ARG A 44 -46.12 -7.35 -5.38
CA ARG A 44 -47.48 -6.81 -5.20
C ARG A 44 -48.49 -7.85 -5.66
N LEU A 45 -49.03 -8.62 -4.72
CA LEU A 45 -50.30 -9.29 -4.88
C LEU A 45 -51.36 -8.19 -5.04
N ARG A 46 -51.85 -7.97 -6.26
CA ARG A 46 -53.07 -7.21 -6.48
C ARG A 46 -54.20 -7.95 -5.76
N PRO A 47 -54.92 -7.34 -4.80
CA PRO A 47 -56.07 -7.99 -4.18
C PRO A 47 -57.15 -8.26 -5.24
N LEU A 48 -57.77 -9.44 -5.15
CA LEU A 48 -58.82 -9.96 -6.03
C LEU A 48 -59.94 -8.91 -6.26
N LYS A 49 -60.08 -8.45 -7.51
CA LYS A 49 -61.32 -7.82 -8.02
C LYS A 49 -62.33 -8.86 -8.54
N ASP A 50 -61.96 -10.13 -8.49
CA ASP A 50 -62.62 -11.20 -9.27
C ASP A 50 -64.06 -11.52 -8.84
N GLY A 51 -64.47 -11.16 -7.62
CA GLY A 51 -65.86 -11.31 -7.16
C GLY A 51 -66.78 -10.15 -7.56
N LEU A 52 -66.25 -8.93 -7.67
CA LEU A 52 -67.05 -7.73 -7.92
C LEU A 52 -67.58 -7.72 -9.37
N ASP A 53 -66.76 -8.17 -10.32
CA ASP A 53 -67.08 -8.12 -11.76
C ASP A 53 -68.26 -9.05 -12.13
N ALA A 54 -68.35 -10.24 -11.52
CA ALA A 54 -69.44 -11.18 -11.79
C ALA A 54 -70.80 -10.69 -11.25
N HIS A 55 -70.80 -9.99 -10.11
CA HIS A 55 -72.03 -9.37 -9.58
C HIS A 55 -72.53 -8.25 -10.50
N VAL A 56 -71.63 -7.39 -10.99
CA VAL A 56 -72.00 -6.31 -11.91
C VAL A 56 -72.64 -6.84 -13.20
N TYR A 57 -72.10 -7.92 -13.79
CA TYR A 57 -72.70 -8.49 -15.01
C TYR A 57 -74.06 -9.16 -14.76
N ARG A 58 -74.32 -9.67 -13.54
CA ARG A 58 -75.65 -10.18 -13.18
C ARG A 58 -76.66 -9.06 -13.04
N ASP A 59 -76.26 -7.95 -12.40
CA ASP A 59 -77.13 -6.78 -12.25
C ASP A 59 -77.48 -6.18 -13.63
N GLN A 60 -76.52 -6.12 -14.56
CA GLN A 60 -76.75 -5.66 -15.93
C GLN A 60 -77.80 -6.49 -16.69
N LEU A 61 -77.87 -7.81 -16.46
CA LEU A 61 -78.87 -8.67 -17.10
C LEU A 61 -80.28 -8.40 -16.54
N ILE A 62 -80.39 -8.09 -15.25
CA ILE A 62 -81.67 -7.76 -14.61
C ILE A 62 -82.18 -6.40 -15.11
N GLU A 63 -81.28 -5.42 -15.24
CA GLU A 63 -81.61 -4.09 -15.75
C GLU A 63 -82.09 -4.16 -17.21
N LEU A 64 -81.39 -4.89 -18.08
CA LEU A 64 -81.79 -5.13 -19.48
C LEU A 64 -83.18 -5.77 -19.60
N GLU A 65 -83.51 -6.73 -18.74
CA GLU A 65 -84.85 -7.36 -18.72
C GLU A 65 -85.94 -6.34 -18.37
N SER A 66 -85.65 -5.45 -17.42
CA SER A 66 -86.59 -4.41 -17.01
C SER A 66 -86.82 -3.37 -18.11
N GLU A 67 -85.78 -2.98 -18.85
CA GLU A 67 -85.87 -2.03 -19.96
C GLU A 67 -86.62 -2.64 -21.17
N PHE A 68 -86.40 -3.93 -21.45
CA PHE A 68 -87.15 -4.64 -22.48
C PHE A 68 -88.64 -4.76 -22.12
N THR A 69 -88.94 -5.12 -20.86
CA THR A 69 -90.33 -5.20 -20.36
C THR A 69 -91.01 -3.83 -20.39
N ALA A 70 -90.25 -2.76 -20.12
CA ALA A 70 -90.71 -1.37 -20.22
C ALA A 70 -90.82 -0.87 -21.68
N ARG A 71 -90.52 -1.70 -22.68
CA ARG A 71 -90.49 -1.39 -24.14
C ARG A 71 -89.57 -0.22 -24.50
N GLN A 72 -88.50 -0.02 -23.74
CA GLN A 72 -87.52 1.05 -23.99
C GLN A 72 -86.44 0.64 -25.01
N ILE A 73 -86.25 -0.66 -25.22
CA ILE A 73 -85.30 -1.23 -26.18
C ILE A 73 -86.01 -2.19 -27.13
N ALA A 74 -85.52 -2.27 -28.37
CA ALA A 74 -86.06 -3.18 -29.37
C ALA A 74 -85.69 -4.64 -29.07
N ALA A 75 -86.49 -5.60 -29.55
CA ALA A 75 -86.31 -7.01 -29.22
C ALA A 75 -85.01 -7.62 -29.77
N ASP A 76 -84.57 -7.15 -30.93
CA ASP A 76 -83.31 -7.53 -31.56
C ASP A 76 -82.10 -6.98 -30.80
N GLU A 77 -82.17 -5.73 -30.34
CA GLU A 77 -81.12 -5.11 -29.51
C GLU A 77 -80.99 -5.78 -28.14
N TYR A 78 -82.13 -6.12 -27.51
CA TYR A 78 -82.15 -6.83 -26.22
C TYR A 78 -81.48 -8.20 -26.30
N GLU A 79 -81.80 -9.03 -27.30
CA GLU A 79 -81.21 -10.36 -27.45
C GLU A 79 -79.69 -10.29 -27.68
N LEU A 80 -79.22 -9.29 -28.44
CA LEU A 80 -77.80 -9.09 -28.72
C LEU A 80 -77.03 -8.64 -27.45
N ALA A 81 -77.59 -7.68 -26.71
CA ALA A 81 -77.00 -7.19 -25.46
C ALA A 81 -76.99 -8.27 -24.36
N LYS A 82 -78.08 -9.04 -24.25
CA LYS A 82 -78.20 -10.18 -23.32
C LYS A 82 -77.16 -11.26 -23.62
N ALA A 83 -76.98 -11.62 -24.89
CA ALA A 83 -75.99 -12.62 -25.29
C ALA A 83 -74.56 -12.18 -24.98
N GLU A 84 -74.22 -10.91 -25.17
CA GLU A 84 -72.89 -10.39 -24.87
C GLU A 84 -72.63 -10.32 -23.35
N ALA A 85 -73.60 -9.82 -22.56
CA ALA A 85 -73.50 -9.76 -21.11
C ALA A 85 -73.38 -11.16 -20.49
N ALA A 86 -74.18 -12.13 -20.96
CA ALA A 86 -74.09 -13.52 -20.53
C ALA A 86 -72.72 -14.13 -20.86
N ARG A 87 -72.18 -13.90 -22.07
CA ARG A 87 -70.85 -14.38 -22.46
C ARG A 87 -69.74 -13.82 -21.56
N ARG A 88 -69.83 -12.54 -21.19
CA ARG A 88 -68.87 -11.89 -20.28
C ARG A 88 -68.98 -12.45 -18.86
N LEU A 89 -70.19 -12.70 -18.37
CA LEU A 89 -70.41 -13.35 -17.09
C LEU A 89 -69.83 -14.77 -17.07
N PHE A 90 -70.09 -15.59 -18.10
CA PHE A 90 -69.49 -16.92 -18.21
C PHE A 90 -67.96 -16.85 -18.20
N LYS A 91 -67.35 -15.95 -18.98
CA LYS A 91 -65.89 -15.76 -19.00
C LYS A 91 -65.31 -15.32 -17.65
N ALA A 92 -66.07 -14.58 -16.84
CA ALA A 92 -65.67 -14.19 -15.49
C ALA A 92 -65.76 -15.39 -14.52
N VAL A 93 -66.78 -16.22 -14.66
CA VAL A 93 -67.03 -17.40 -13.79
C VAL A 93 -66.16 -18.61 -14.17
N GLU A 94 -65.80 -18.76 -15.44
CA GLU A 94 -65.07 -19.91 -16.00
C GLU A 94 -63.54 -19.77 -15.88
N ARG A 95 -63.04 -18.66 -15.29
CA ARG A 95 -61.62 -18.59 -14.93
C ARG A 95 -61.34 -19.62 -13.83
N PRO A 96 -60.52 -20.65 -14.09
CA PRO A 96 -60.19 -21.62 -13.05
C PRO A 96 -59.57 -20.86 -11.87
N TYR A 97 -60.00 -21.20 -10.67
CA TYR A 97 -59.31 -20.81 -9.43
C TYR A 97 -57.91 -21.40 -9.51
N VAL A 98 -56.95 -20.64 -10.07
CA VAL A 98 -55.55 -21.02 -10.05
C VAL A 98 -55.11 -20.85 -8.61
N SER A 99 -55.24 -21.92 -7.82
CA SER A 99 -54.58 -22.04 -6.54
C SER A 99 -53.09 -21.77 -6.80
N GLY A 100 -52.63 -20.60 -6.37
CA GLY A 100 -51.25 -20.18 -6.56
C GLY A 100 -50.34 -21.25 -5.95
N GLY A 101 -49.72 -22.08 -6.80
CA GLY A 101 -48.73 -23.04 -6.37
C GLY A 101 -47.71 -22.33 -5.51
N SER A 102 -47.47 -22.86 -4.31
CA SER A 102 -46.54 -22.25 -3.35
C SER A 102 -45.17 -22.15 -4.01
N ARG A 103 -44.82 -20.98 -4.55
CA ARG A 103 -43.43 -20.61 -4.74
C ARG A 103 -42.85 -20.61 -3.34
N ARG A 104 -42.18 -21.71 -2.97
CA ARG A 104 -41.52 -21.90 -1.68
C ARG A 104 -40.68 -20.65 -1.49
N SER A 105 -41.14 -19.79 -0.58
CA SER A 105 -40.52 -18.50 -0.35
C SER A 105 -39.07 -18.78 0.05
N HIS A 106 -38.12 -18.36 -0.78
CA HIS A 106 -36.70 -18.40 -0.46
C HIS A 106 -36.34 -17.44 0.70
N GLY A 107 -37.32 -16.95 1.47
CA GLY A 107 -37.14 -16.11 2.66
C GLY A 107 -36.20 -16.72 3.70
N TRP A 108 -36.17 -18.04 3.83
CA TRP A 108 -35.25 -18.71 4.76
C TRP A 108 -33.79 -18.65 4.28
N VAL A 109 -33.53 -18.75 2.97
CA VAL A 109 -32.18 -18.60 2.38
C VAL A 109 -31.67 -17.17 2.59
N ARG A 110 -32.57 -16.20 2.46
CA ARG A 110 -32.28 -14.78 2.70
C ARG A 110 -31.90 -14.52 4.16
N LEU A 111 -32.66 -15.08 5.10
CA LEU A 111 -32.35 -15.02 6.52
C LEU A 111 -31.02 -15.71 6.84
N ALA A 112 -30.78 -16.88 6.25
CA ALA A 112 -29.54 -17.64 6.43
C ALA A 112 -28.32 -16.83 5.98
N VAL A 113 -28.37 -16.18 4.81
CA VAL A 113 -27.25 -15.35 4.32
C VAL A 113 -27.06 -14.10 5.19
N ALA A 114 -28.14 -13.42 5.58
CA ALA A 114 -28.08 -12.22 6.41
C ALA A 114 -27.49 -12.47 7.81
N VAL A 115 -27.67 -13.69 8.35
CA VAL A 115 -27.14 -14.09 9.66
C VAL A 115 -25.75 -14.74 9.54
N PHE A 116 -25.53 -15.55 8.50
CA PHE A 116 -24.28 -16.27 8.32
C PHE A 116 -23.11 -15.35 8.01
N LEU A 117 -23.30 -14.33 7.15
CA LEU A 117 -22.20 -13.46 6.75
C LEU A 117 -21.57 -12.68 7.93
N PRO A 118 -22.36 -12.04 8.82
CA PRO A 118 -21.82 -11.37 10.00
C PRO A 118 -21.19 -12.35 11.00
N LEU A 119 -21.84 -13.48 11.28
CA LEU A 119 -21.31 -14.47 12.23
C LEU A 119 -20.00 -15.09 11.73
N PHE A 120 -19.91 -15.37 10.43
CA PHE A 120 -18.70 -15.88 9.81
C PHE A 120 -17.57 -14.84 9.83
N SER A 121 -17.89 -13.56 9.58
CA SER A 121 -16.92 -12.46 9.69
C SER A 121 -16.40 -12.28 11.12
N ILE A 122 -17.28 -12.31 12.12
CA ILE A 122 -16.90 -12.24 13.55
C ILE A 122 -16.03 -13.45 13.92
N GLY A 123 -16.41 -14.66 13.49
CA GLY A 123 -15.64 -15.89 13.74
C GLY A 123 -14.23 -15.83 13.14
N LEU A 124 -14.09 -15.33 11.92
CA LEU A 124 -12.78 -15.10 11.30
C LEU A 124 -11.96 -14.05 12.05
N TYR A 125 -12.58 -12.95 12.51
CA TYR A 125 -11.88 -11.92 13.28
C TYR A 125 -11.41 -12.43 14.64
N VAL A 126 -12.18 -13.27 15.33
CA VAL A 126 -11.76 -13.87 16.60
C VAL A 126 -10.66 -14.92 16.40
N SER A 127 -10.72 -15.68 15.31
CA SER A 127 -9.76 -16.77 15.04
C SER A 127 -8.42 -16.27 14.49
N LEU A 128 -8.42 -15.34 13.53
CA LEU A 128 -7.21 -14.83 12.86
C LEU A 128 -6.79 -13.45 13.38
N GLY A 129 -7.71 -12.68 13.94
CA GLY A 129 -7.45 -11.33 14.43
C GLY A 129 -6.89 -11.31 15.84
N SER A 130 -6.76 -10.11 16.37
CA SER A 130 -6.22 -9.88 17.72
C SER A 130 -7.23 -9.05 18.53
N PRO A 131 -8.36 -9.64 18.95
CA PRO A 131 -9.44 -8.93 19.64
C PRO A 131 -9.02 -8.31 20.97
N GLU A 132 -7.93 -8.81 21.56
CA GLU A 132 -7.33 -8.31 22.81
C GLU A 132 -6.54 -7.00 22.62
N LEU A 133 -6.25 -6.57 21.37
CA LEU A 133 -5.48 -5.35 21.12
C LEU A 133 -6.34 -4.09 21.30
N GLN A 134 -6.25 -3.51 22.50
CA GLN A 134 -6.84 -2.19 22.77
C GLN A 134 -6.14 -1.07 21.99
N SER A 135 -6.91 -0.07 21.58
CA SER A 135 -6.41 1.12 20.89
C SER A 135 -5.48 1.92 21.81
N ARG A 136 -4.16 1.79 21.65
CA ARG A 136 -3.19 2.58 22.44
C ARG A 136 -3.05 4.00 21.88
N PRO A 137 -3.30 5.07 22.67
CA PRO A 137 -3.12 6.45 22.22
C PRO A 137 -1.64 6.81 22.04
N LEU A 138 -1.32 7.72 21.09
CA LEU A 138 0.05 8.06 20.68
C LEU A 138 1.01 8.43 21.84
N PRO A 139 0.60 9.21 22.87
CA PRO A 139 1.46 9.53 24.01
C PRO A 139 1.90 8.29 24.82
N ALA A 140 1.01 7.30 24.97
CA ALA A 140 1.32 6.06 25.67
C ALA A 140 2.33 5.21 24.88
N ARG A 141 2.27 5.24 23.53
CA ARG A 141 3.24 4.51 22.70
C ARG A 141 4.64 5.15 22.72
N LEU A 142 4.73 6.48 22.81
CA LEU A 142 6.02 7.20 22.93
C LEU A 142 6.76 6.92 24.25
N SER A 143 6.02 6.54 25.29
CA SER A 143 6.53 6.26 26.64
C SER A 143 7.13 4.86 26.76
N GLU A 144 6.54 3.88 26.07
CA GLU A 144 7.01 2.50 25.97
C GLU A 144 7.10 2.07 24.49
N PRO A 145 8.17 2.43 23.77
CA PRO A 145 8.27 2.21 22.32
C PRO A 145 8.31 0.72 21.93
N GLY A 146 8.67 -0.17 22.85
CA GLY A 146 8.97 -1.56 22.52
C GLY A 146 10.01 -1.64 21.39
N GLN A 147 9.70 -2.42 20.34
CA GLN A 147 10.49 -2.52 19.11
C GLN A 147 9.92 -1.67 17.95
N ASP A 148 9.00 -0.74 18.23
CA ASP A 148 8.43 0.10 17.18
C ASP A 148 9.44 1.18 16.76
N LEU A 149 10.14 0.89 15.66
CA LEU A 149 11.17 1.76 15.08
C LEU A 149 10.63 3.16 14.76
N GLN A 150 9.36 3.29 14.36
CA GLN A 150 8.76 4.60 14.05
C GLN A 150 8.68 5.49 15.29
N ILE A 151 8.35 4.89 16.43
CA ILE A 151 8.24 5.61 17.70
C ILE A 151 9.62 6.03 18.20
N LEU A 152 10.60 5.12 18.13
CA LEU A 152 11.99 5.41 18.49
C LEU A 152 12.53 6.58 17.66
N VAL A 153 12.30 6.57 16.33
CA VAL A 153 12.69 7.67 15.45
C VAL A 153 12.01 8.97 15.86
N LYS A 154 10.70 8.98 16.11
CA LYS A 154 10.00 10.21 16.55
C LYS A 154 10.54 10.75 17.87
N LYS A 155 10.85 9.87 18.83
CA LYS A 155 11.44 10.26 20.11
C LYS A 155 12.84 10.86 19.92
N THR A 156 13.67 10.25 19.09
CA THR A 156 15.01 10.77 18.77
C THR A 156 14.92 12.11 18.02
N GLN A 157 13.99 12.26 17.08
CA GLN A 157 13.75 13.54 16.39
C GLN A 157 13.33 14.64 17.38
N ALA A 158 12.41 14.35 18.30
CA ALA A 158 11.99 15.31 19.32
C ALA A 158 13.16 15.72 20.24
N HIS A 159 14.02 14.77 20.62
CA HIS A 159 15.24 15.06 21.38
C HIS A 159 16.19 15.99 20.61
N LEU A 160 16.39 15.74 19.32
CA LEU A 160 17.27 16.52 18.45
C LEU A 160 16.74 17.93 18.14
N VAL A 161 15.42 18.13 18.17
CA VAL A 161 14.83 19.48 18.10
C VAL A 161 15.20 20.30 19.33
N GLY A 162 15.22 19.69 20.52
CA GLY A 162 15.67 20.35 21.75
C GLY A 162 17.19 20.44 21.89
N ASN A 163 17.94 19.58 21.19
CA ASN A 163 19.39 19.47 21.25
C ASN A 163 20.01 19.48 19.84
N PRO A 164 19.92 20.59 19.09
CA PRO A 164 20.33 20.63 17.68
C PRO A 164 21.84 20.42 17.48
N GLU A 165 22.66 20.65 18.49
CA GLU A 165 24.12 20.43 18.45
C GLU A 165 24.54 19.00 18.87
N ASP A 166 23.58 18.08 19.08
CA ASP A 166 23.89 16.66 19.32
C ASP A 166 24.27 15.96 18.02
N GLY A 167 25.49 16.19 17.56
CA GLY A 167 26.03 15.59 16.35
C GLY A 167 26.00 14.06 16.34
N ARG A 168 26.16 13.42 17.51
CA ARG A 168 26.09 11.95 17.63
C ARG A 168 24.66 11.45 17.42
N GLY A 169 23.67 12.14 17.96
CA GLY A 169 22.28 11.81 17.72
C GLY A 169 21.89 11.93 16.24
N TRP A 170 22.39 12.96 15.55
CA TRP A 170 22.23 13.09 14.09
C TRP A 170 22.88 11.94 13.31
N ASP A 171 24.11 11.56 13.68
CA ASP A 171 24.83 10.43 13.07
C ASP A 171 24.09 9.10 13.21
N VAL A 172 23.45 8.87 14.36
CA VAL A 172 22.71 7.63 14.63
C VAL A 172 21.39 7.59 13.87
N ILE A 173 20.67 8.71 13.79
CA ILE A 173 19.33 8.72 13.22
C ILE A 173 19.34 8.73 11.68
N ALA A 174 20.33 9.37 11.05
CA ALA A 174 20.41 9.51 9.60
C ALA A 174 20.33 8.19 8.81
N PRO A 175 21.11 7.13 9.12
CA PRO A 175 21.00 5.85 8.39
C PRO A 175 19.68 5.13 8.63
N VAL A 176 19.06 5.32 9.80
CA VAL A 176 17.76 4.74 10.12
C VAL A 176 16.66 5.38 9.27
N LEU A 177 16.66 6.71 9.16
CA LEU A 177 15.73 7.45 8.32
C LEU A 177 15.86 7.02 6.84
N LEU A 178 17.08 6.84 6.36
CA LEU A 178 17.32 6.40 4.98
C LEU A 178 16.76 4.99 4.73
N LYS A 179 16.99 4.04 5.66
CA LYS A 179 16.42 2.68 5.57
C LYS A 179 14.89 2.65 5.60
N MET A 180 14.27 3.65 6.21
CA MET A 180 12.81 3.81 6.26
C MET A 180 12.24 4.52 5.02
N GLY A 181 13.07 4.86 4.04
CA GLY A 181 12.66 5.59 2.83
C GLY A 181 12.44 7.09 3.07
N ARG A 182 12.77 7.62 4.25
CA ARG A 182 12.66 9.05 4.58
C ARG A 182 13.90 9.79 4.11
N ALA A 183 14.09 9.85 2.79
CA ALA A 183 15.31 10.36 2.15
C ALA A 183 15.62 11.82 2.49
N ASP A 184 14.60 12.69 2.49
CA ASP A 184 14.75 14.11 2.85
C ASP A 184 15.24 14.30 4.28
N ASP A 185 14.59 13.63 5.24
CA ASP A 185 14.96 13.69 6.65
C ASP A 185 16.36 13.12 6.89
N ALA A 186 16.73 12.06 6.18
CA ALA A 186 18.06 11.47 6.25
C ALA A 186 19.14 12.43 5.73
N ALA A 187 18.88 13.11 4.60
CA ALA A 187 19.81 14.08 4.04
C ALA A 187 20.05 15.23 5.04
N GLU A 188 19.00 15.73 5.69
CA GLU A 188 19.12 16.79 6.68
C GLU A 188 19.88 16.34 7.93
N ALA A 189 19.61 15.12 8.41
CA ALA A 189 20.35 14.54 9.53
C ALA A 189 21.85 14.36 9.21
N TYR A 190 22.20 13.86 8.01
CA TYR A 190 23.61 13.78 7.61
C TYR A 190 24.26 15.15 7.47
N ARG A 191 23.57 16.16 6.91
CA ARG A 191 24.11 17.53 6.84
C ARG A 191 24.38 18.09 8.24
N SER A 192 23.45 17.91 9.17
CA SER A 192 23.61 18.32 10.56
C SER A 192 24.80 17.63 11.23
N ALA A 193 24.92 16.31 11.06
CA ALA A 193 26.07 15.57 11.58
C ALA A 193 27.40 16.04 10.96
N ILE A 194 27.45 16.29 9.65
CA ILE A 194 28.66 16.80 8.97
C ILE A 194 29.01 18.21 9.46
N ARG A 195 28.02 19.07 9.70
CA ARG A 195 28.24 20.43 10.24
C ARG A 195 28.89 20.39 11.62
N ILE A 196 28.44 19.49 12.49
CA ILE A 196 28.85 19.44 13.90
C ILE A 196 30.12 18.61 14.10
N LEU A 197 30.16 17.42 13.50
CA LEU A 197 31.23 16.43 13.70
C LEU A 197 32.23 16.38 12.54
N GLY A 198 32.04 17.19 11.51
CA GLY A 198 32.87 17.22 10.32
C GLY A 198 32.54 16.13 9.28
N PRO A 199 33.13 16.24 8.09
CA PRO A 199 32.97 15.23 7.04
C PRO A 199 33.70 13.93 7.40
N SER A 200 33.09 12.80 7.05
CA SER A 200 33.72 11.47 7.11
C SER A 200 33.24 10.64 5.92
N VAL A 201 33.95 9.56 5.60
CA VAL A 201 33.54 8.63 4.52
C VAL A 201 32.10 8.17 4.73
N LEU A 202 31.76 7.71 5.93
CA LEU A 202 30.42 7.21 6.27
C LEU A 202 29.33 8.28 6.09
N ARG A 203 29.56 9.51 6.55
CA ARG A 203 28.56 10.58 6.47
C ARG A 203 28.36 11.08 5.05
N LEU A 204 29.44 11.22 4.28
CA LEU A 204 29.36 11.68 2.89
C LEU A 204 28.75 10.60 1.98
N GLU A 205 29.06 9.32 2.21
CA GLU A 205 28.37 8.22 1.53
C GLU A 205 26.87 8.20 1.86
N GLY A 206 26.53 8.31 3.14
CA GLY A 206 25.14 8.36 3.60
C GLY A 206 24.36 9.54 3.00
N LEU A 207 24.97 10.74 2.99
CA LEU A 207 24.38 11.93 2.40
C LEU A 207 24.18 11.77 0.89
N SER A 208 25.18 11.27 0.16
CA SER A 208 25.04 11.08 -1.30
C SER A 208 23.91 10.08 -1.62
N GLN A 209 23.78 8.98 -0.86
CA GLN A 209 22.67 8.04 -1.01
C GLN A 209 21.31 8.67 -0.68
N ALA A 210 21.22 9.46 0.40
CA ALA A 210 19.97 10.14 0.76
C ALA A 210 19.54 11.13 -0.34
N LEU A 211 20.48 11.89 -0.89
CA LEU A 211 20.22 12.81 -1.99
C LEU A 211 19.78 12.10 -3.28
N MET A 212 20.43 10.99 -3.62
CA MET A 212 20.02 10.17 -4.77
C MET A 212 18.67 9.50 -4.55
N ALA A 213 18.38 9.02 -3.35
CA ALA A 213 17.09 8.43 -3.02
C ALA A 213 15.94 9.45 -3.19
N ARG A 214 16.18 10.72 -2.80
CA ARG A 214 15.24 11.83 -3.03
C ARG A 214 15.00 12.11 -4.52
N SER A 215 16.02 11.92 -5.36
CA SER A 215 15.97 12.20 -6.81
C SER A 215 15.78 10.95 -7.67
N ASN A 216 15.25 9.84 -7.12
CA ASN A 216 15.05 8.57 -7.84
C ASN A 216 16.31 8.04 -8.55
N GLY A 217 17.48 8.17 -7.90
CA GLY A 217 18.76 7.68 -8.41
C GLY A 217 19.49 8.66 -9.34
N ILE A 218 18.99 9.89 -9.52
CA ILE A 218 19.66 10.89 -10.35
C ILE A 218 20.85 11.50 -9.60
N VAL A 219 22.02 11.48 -10.23
CA VAL A 219 23.28 12.06 -9.75
C VAL A 219 23.33 13.55 -10.14
N GLY A 220 22.51 14.36 -9.47
CA GLY A 220 22.48 15.81 -9.66
C GLY A 220 23.74 16.53 -9.16
N GLU A 221 23.83 17.85 -9.35
CA GLU A 221 25.01 18.63 -8.94
C GLU A 221 25.29 18.55 -7.43
N GLU A 222 24.24 18.55 -6.59
CA GLU A 222 24.41 18.42 -5.14
C GLU A 222 25.08 17.10 -4.76
N VAL A 223 24.68 15.98 -5.41
CA VAL A 223 25.30 14.67 -5.20
C VAL A 223 26.77 14.73 -5.63
N ARG A 224 27.07 15.32 -6.80
CA ARG A 224 28.45 15.44 -7.30
C ARG A 224 29.35 16.25 -6.37
N VAL A 225 28.86 17.32 -5.76
CA VAL A 225 29.61 18.09 -4.75
C VAL A 225 29.99 17.19 -3.56
N VAL A 226 29.05 16.40 -3.07
CA VAL A 226 29.27 15.47 -1.95
C VAL A 226 30.25 14.37 -2.34
N LEU A 227 30.09 13.76 -3.52
CA LEU A 227 30.99 12.73 -4.02
C LEU A 227 32.41 13.24 -4.26
N ARG A 228 32.58 14.47 -4.79
CA ARG A 228 33.91 15.11 -4.90
C ARG A 228 34.55 15.32 -3.53
N SER A 229 33.76 15.68 -2.53
CA SER A 229 34.25 15.83 -1.15
C SER A 229 34.65 14.47 -0.55
N LEU A 230 33.89 13.41 -0.84
CA LEU A 230 34.21 12.04 -0.45
C LEU A 230 35.51 11.56 -1.09
N LEU A 231 35.69 11.79 -2.39
CA LEU A 231 36.91 11.42 -3.13
C LEU A 231 38.16 12.21 -2.72
N LYS A 232 38.02 13.34 -2.03
CA LYS A 232 39.16 14.03 -1.40
C LYS A 232 39.67 13.29 -0.15
N ILE A 233 38.78 12.59 0.56
CA ILE A 233 39.11 11.84 1.79
C ILE A 233 39.53 10.41 1.43
N ASP A 234 38.77 9.76 0.56
CA ASP A 234 39.05 8.42 0.05
C ASP A 234 39.04 8.45 -1.48
N PRO A 235 40.20 8.75 -2.11
CA PRO A 235 40.31 8.77 -3.56
C PRO A 235 39.99 7.42 -4.22
N ALA A 236 40.11 6.31 -3.48
CA ALA A 236 39.93 4.95 -3.94
C ALA A 236 38.49 4.44 -3.82
N ASN A 237 37.59 5.21 -3.20
CA ASN A 237 36.24 4.80 -2.89
C ASN A 237 35.47 4.28 -4.13
N PRO A 238 35.14 2.97 -4.18
CA PRO A 238 34.55 2.36 -5.39
C PRO A 238 33.15 2.91 -5.67
N ARG A 239 32.36 3.15 -4.61
CA ARG A 239 30.99 3.66 -4.70
C ARG A 239 30.95 5.09 -5.24
N ALA A 240 31.82 5.97 -4.73
CA ALA A 240 31.87 7.35 -5.17
C ALA A 240 32.32 7.48 -6.63
N ARG A 241 33.33 6.70 -7.03
CA ARG A 241 33.77 6.64 -8.43
C ARG A 241 32.66 6.14 -9.35
N PHE A 242 31.95 5.08 -8.95
CA PHE A 242 30.83 4.54 -9.69
C PHE A 242 29.73 5.58 -9.91
N TYR A 243 29.29 6.29 -8.85
CA TYR A 243 28.25 7.29 -9.00
C TYR A 243 28.69 8.52 -9.80
N MET A 244 29.97 8.92 -9.73
CA MET A 244 30.50 9.95 -10.62
C MET A 244 30.45 9.54 -12.09
N ALA A 245 30.78 8.28 -12.40
CA ALA A 245 30.66 7.74 -13.76
C ALA A 245 29.19 7.62 -14.21
N LEU A 246 28.29 7.19 -13.32
CA LEU A 246 26.84 7.15 -13.58
C LEU A 246 26.27 8.53 -13.89
N GLY A 247 26.77 9.59 -13.23
CA GLY A 247 26.37 10.96 -13.54
C GLY A 247 26.74 11.37 -14.97
N LEU A 248 27.89 10.94 -15.50
CA LEU A 248 28.28 11.17 -16.89
C LEU A 248 27.35 10.44 -17.87
N GLU A 249 26.98 9.19 -17.55
CA GLU A 249 26.00 8.42 -18.32
C GLU A 249 24.63 9.12 -18.35
N GLN A 250 24.14 9.60 -17.21
CA GLN A 250 22.86 10.30 -17.10
C GLN A 250 22.84 11.65 -17.85
N GLU A 251 24.00 12.29 -18.03
CA GLU A 251 24.17 13.49 -18.85
C GLU A 251 24.30 13.20 -20.36
N GLY A 252 24.28 11.92 -20.76
CA GLY A 252 24.49 11.52 -22.16
C GLY A 252 25.94 11.58 -22.62
N ARG A 253 26.90 11.80 -21.71
CA ARG A 253 28.35 11.82 -22.00
C ARG A 253 28.91 10.41 -22.02
N THR A 254 28.38 9.58 -22.93
CA THR A 254 28.65 8.14 -22.98
C THR A 254 30.14 7.80 -23.11
N ALA A 255 30.89 8.51 -23.95
CA ALA A 255 32.32 8.30 -24.12
C ALA A 255 33.11 8.54 -22.81
N ASP A 256 32.80 9.62 -22.10
CA ASP A 256 33.44 9.93 -20.81
C ASP A 256 33.03 8.92 -19.73
N ALA A 257 31.77 8.46 -19.75
CA ALA A 257 31.27 7.44 -18.85
C ALA A 257 32.00 6.10 -19.04
N VAL A 258 32.20 5.66 -20.30
CA VAL A 258 32.98 4.44 -20.61
C VAL A 258 34.37 4.54 -20.01
N VAL A 259 35.11 5.63 -20.28
CA VAL A 259 36.47 5.84 -19.74
C VAL A 259 36.47 5.79 -18.21
N ALA A 260 35.46 6.39 -17.56
CA ALA A 260 35.34 6.40 -16.11
C ALA A 260 35.06 5.00 -15.55
N PHE A 261 34.14 4.23 -16.15
CA PHE A 261 33.83 2.86 -15.72
C PHE A 261 34.98 1.88 -15.98
N GLU A 262 35.67 1.98 -17.12
CA GLU A 262 36.87 1.19 -17.42
C GLU A 262 37.97 1.44 -16.40
N SER A 263 38.16 2.71 -15.99
CA SER A 263 39.11 3.07 -14.92
C SER A 263 38.78 2.41 -13.59
N ILE A 264 37.49 2.26 -13.25
CA ILE A 264 37.05 1.50 -12.07
C ILE A 264 37.41 0.03 -12.23
N ALA A 265 37.09 -0.57 -13.38
CA ALA A 265 37.33 -1.99 -13.62
C ALA A 265 38.83 -2.34 -13.59
N MET A 266 39.68 -1.55 -14.25
CA MET A 266 41.14 -1.76 -14.28
C MET A 266 41.80 -1.64 -12.90
N LYS A 267 41.24 -0.84 -11.99
CA LYS A 267 41.77 -0.63 -10.63
C LYS A 267 41.12 -1.53 -9.58
N SER A 268 40.18 -2.39 -9.99
CA SER A 268 39.49 -3.30 -9.08
C SER A 268 40.19 -4.66 -9.05
N PRO A 269 40.22 -5.36 -7.91
CA PRO A 269 40.60 -6.77 -7.85
C PRO A 269 39.78 -7.63 -8.81
N ALA A 270 40.34 -8.71 -9.38
CA ALA A 270 39.63 -9.52 -10.38
C ALA A 270 38.33 -10.16 -9.84
N ASN A 271 38.29 -10.43 -8.54
CA ASN A 271 37.14 -11.01 -7.84
C ASN A 271 36.21 -9.95 -7.21
N ALA A 272 36.37 -8.67 -7.54
CA ALA A 272 35.57 -7.62 -6.92
C ALA A 272 34.08 -7.75 -7.27
N PRO A 273 33.17 -7.76 -6.27
CA PRO A 273 31.75 -8.06 -6.48
C PRO A 273 31.00 -7.01 -7.32
N TRP A 274 31.56 -5.82 -7.49
CA TRP A 274 30.96 -4.73 -8.30
C TRP A 274 31.37 -4.78 -9.77
N LEU A 275 32.35 -5.60 -10.18
CA LEU A 275 32.81 -5.66 -11.57
C LEU A 275 31.71 -6.03 -12.57
N PRO A 276 30.80 -6.99 -12.31
CA PRO A 276 29.71 -7.29 -13.24
C PRO A 276 28.85 -6.07 -13.54
N LEU A 277 28.52 -5.28 -12.51
CA LEU A 277 27.74 -4.06 -12.66
C LEU A 277 28.50 -3.00 -13.45
N VAL A 278 29.78 -2.78 -13.14
CA VAL A 278 30.62 -1.82 -13.89
C VAL A 278 30.69 -2.21 -15.37
N ASN A 279 30.89 -3.48 -15.67
CA ASN A 279 30.95 -4.00 -17.04
C ASN A 279 29.62 -3.88 -17.79
N GLU A 280 28.48 -4.01 -17.09
CA GLU A 280 27.15 -3.75 -17.67
C GLU A 280 27.05 -2.29 -18.15
N HIS A 281 27.48 -1.35 -17.32
CA HIS A 281 27.49 0.08 -17.67
C HIS A 281 28.47 0.39 -18.80
N ILE A 282 29.65 -0.25 -18.84
CA ILE A 282 30.59 -0.12 -19.98
C ILE A 282 29.90 -0.57 -21.27
N ALA A 283 29.30 -1.76 -21.30
CA ALA A 283 28.62 -2.29 -22.48
C ALA A 283 27.42 -1.43 -22.91
N ARG A 284 26.61 -0.96 -21.95
CA ARG A 284 25.46 -0.08 -22.21
C ARG A 284 25.85 1.21 -22.90
N ASN A 285 27.02 1.76 -22.57
CA ASN A 285 27.56 2.97 -23.19
C ASN A 285 28.40 2.70 -24.44
N GLY A 286 28.40 1.47 -24.97
CA GLY A 286 29.10 1.09 -26.21
C GLY A 286 30.58 0.71 -26.04
N GLY A 287 31.06 0.57 -24.80
CA GLY A 287 32.40 0.09 -24.50
C GLY A 287 32.51 -1.43 -24.47
N THR A 288 33.74 -1.94 -24.35
CA THR A 288 33.99 -3.39 -24.24
C THR A 288 34.22 -3.75 -22.77
N PRO A 289 33.45 -4.71 -22.19
CA PRO A 289 33.65 -5.15 -20.82
C PRO A 289 35.11 -5.52 -20.51
N VAL A 290 35.60 -5.02 -19.39
CA VAL A 290 36.98 -5.26 -18.95
C VAL A 290 36.99 -6.52 -18.09
N ILE A 291 37.78 -7.50 -18.52
CA ILE A 291 38.13 -8.65 -17.69
C ILE A 291 39.30 -8.21 -16.83
N ALA A 292 39.01 -7.87 -15.57
CA ALA A 292 40.04 -7.57 -14.60
C ALA A 292 40.90 -8.84 -14.44
N THR A 293 42.18 -8.73 -14.82
CA THR A 293 43.17 -9.78 -14.59
C THR A 293 43.82 -9.50 -13.25
N ASP A 294 44.10 -10.55 -12.48
CA ASP A 294 44.83 -10.45 -11.20
C ASP A 294 46.29 -10.02 -11.45
N LYS A 295 46.49 -8.79 -11.91
CA LYS A 295 47.83 -8.19 -12.02
C LYS A 295 48.46 -8.01 -10.63
N PHE A 296 47.68 -8.18 -9.56
CA PHE A 296 48.11 -8.18 -8.15
C PHE A 296 48.35 -9.58 -7.55
N LEU A 297 48.03 -10.68 -8.25
CA LEU A 297 48.37 -12.06 -7.83
C LEU A 297 49.14 -12.82 -8.91
N ALA A 298 49.83 -12.13 -9.82
CA ALA A 298 50.84 -12.80 -10.63
C ALA A 298 51.94 -13.26 -9.67
N ASN A 299 52.03 -14.57 -9.42
CA ASN A 299 53.24 -15.16 -8.85
C ASN A 299 54.44 -14.63 -9.64
N PRO A 300 55.57 -14.31 -8.97
CA PRO A 300 56.76 -13.81 -9.65
C PRO A 300 57.05 -14.65 -10.89
N THR A 301 57.20 -13.99 -12.04
CA THR A 301 57.51 -14.71 -13.28
C THR A 301 58.87 -15.39 -13.16
N HIS A 302 59.16 -16.37 -14.01
CA HIS A 302 60.49 -17.00 -14.03
C HIS A 302 61.62 -15.98 -14.23
N GLU A 303 61.36 -14.87 -14.95
CA GLU A 303 62.31 -13.74 -15.06
C GLU A 303 62.45 -12.98 -13.75
N ASP A 304 61.36 -12.70 -13.03
CA ASP A 304 61.40 -12.01 -11.73
C ASP A 304 62.16 -12.84 -10.68
N ILE A 305 61.99 -14.17 -10.70
CA ILE A 305 62.71 -15.10 -9.82
C ILE A 305 64.20 -15.13 -10.19
N ALA A 306 64.53 -15.20 -11.49
CA ALA A 306 65.92 -15.19 -11.94
C ALA A 306 66.63 -13.86 -11.64
N ALA A 307 65.93 -12.74 -11.81
CA ALA A 307 66.40 -11.41 -11.43
C ALA A 307 66.66 -11.34 -9.91
N ALA A 308 65.72 -11.80 -9.07
CA ALA A 308 65.90 -11.82 -7.62
C ALA A 308 67.06 -12.73 -7.15
N GLN A 309 67.31 -13.83 -7.86
CA GLN A 309 68.41 -14.76 -7.58
C GLN A 309 69.78 -14.18 -7.94
N SER A 310 69.84 -13.33 -8.97
CA SER A 310 71.07 -12.65 -9.40
C SER A 310 71.41 -11.37 -8.62
N MET A 311 70.48 -10.88 -7.78
CA MET A 311 70.72 -9.74 -6.89
C MET A 311 71.68 -10.09 -5.74
N ASN A 312 72.55 -9.14 -5.39
CA ASN A 312 73.41 -9.25 -4.21
C ASN A 312 72.56 -9.23 -2.91
N ALA A 313 73.17 -9.66 -1.80
CA ALA A 313 72.45 -9.83 -0.53
C ALA A 313 71.83 -8.53 0.00
N GLY A 314 72.48 -7.37 -0.21
CA GLY A 314 71.99 -6.07 0.24
C GLY A 314 70.75 -5.61 -0.52
N ASP A 315 70.77 -5.74 -1.84
CA ASP A 315 69.67 -5.32 -2.72
C ASP A 315 68.44 -6.23 -2.52
N ARG A 316 68.67 -7.53 -2.29
CA ARG A 316 67.59 -8.48 -1.96
C ARG A 316 66.90 -8.11 -0.64
N GLN A 317 67.67 -7.67 0.36
CA GLN A 317 67.14 -7.28 1.67
C GLN A 317 66.36 -5.96 1.61
N GLN A 318 66.75 -5.02 0.73
CA GLN A 318 65.98 -3.81 0.46
C GLN A 318 64.68 -4.11 -0.28
N MET A 319 64.71 -5.00 -1.29
CA MET A 319 63.52 -5.44 -2.01
C MET A 319 62.49 -6.10 -1.07
N ILE A 320 62.93 -7.00 -0.19
CA ILE A 320 62.05 -7.65 0.80
C ILE A 320 61.43 -6.63 1.76
N ARG A 321 62.21 -5.64 2.24
CA ARG A 321 61.68 -4.58 3.11
C ARG A 321 60.63 -3.71 2.41
N GLY A 322 60.74 -3.51 1.10
CA GLY A 322 59.76 -2.75 0.31
C GLY A 322 58.44 -3.49 0.05
N MET A 323 58.40 -4.82 0.15
CA MET A 323 57.21 -5.64 -0.12
C MET A 323 56.33 -5.88 1.13
N VAL A 324 56.81 -5.52 2.33
CA VAL A 324 56.13 -5.79 3.61
C VAL A 324 55.51 -4.51 4.21
N ALA A 325 55.47 -3.42 3.45
CA ALA A 325 54.90 -2.12 3.85
C ALA A 325 53.58 -1.83 3.12
#